data_AF-A0A834IDS1-F1
#
_entry.id   AF-A0A834IDS1-F1
#
_cell.length_a   1.000
_cell.length_b   1.000
_cell.length_c   1.000
_cell.angle_alpha   90.00
_cell.angle_beta   90.00
_cell.angle_gamma   90.00
#
_symmetry.space_group_name_H-M   'P 1'
#
loop_
_entity.id
_entity.type
_entity.pdbx_description
1 polymer ?
#
loop_
_entity_poly.entity_id
_entity_poly.type
_entity_poly.pdbx_seq_one_letter_code
_entity_poly.pdbx_strand_id
1 'polypeptide(L)'
;YEFKAKGIKKKKVTIEVSTEGVKVTLRKKKKRRHWNDDKSLLLQHPIYRIFYVSHDSQDLKIFSYIARDGNSNLFKCAVFKANKKVRLL
;
A
#
# COMPACT_ATOMS: atom_id res chain seq x y z
N TYR A 1 8.49 -10.92 -3.75
CA TYR A 1 9.25 -12.15 -3.42
C TYR A 1 10.57 -11.84 -2.70
N GLU A 2 11.33 -10.82 -3.13
CA GLU A 2 12.63 -10.45 -2.53
C GLU A 2 12.63 -10.24 -1.01
N PHE A 3 11.64 -9.54 -0.44
CA PHE A 3 11.56 -9.33 1.02
C PHE A 3 11.39 -10.63 1.81
N LYS A 4 10.74 -11.64 1.21
CA LYS A 4 10.58 -12.97 1.81
C LYS A 4 11.91 -13.72 1.78
N ALA A 5 12.63 -13.65 0.66
CA ALA A 5 13.96 -14.26 0.52
C ALA A 5 15.02 -13.62 1.44
N LYS A 6 14.93 -12.30 1.66
CA LYS A 6 15.85 -11.54 2.54
C LYS A 6 15.44 -11.52 4.02
N GLY A 7 14.36 -12.21 4.41
CA GLY A 7 13.90 -12.26 5.81
C GLY A 7 13.41 -10.93 6.39
N ILE A 8 13.14 -9.92 5.56
CA ILE A 8 12.77 -8.58 6.02
C ILE A 8 11.32 -8.59 6.51
N LYS A 9 11.11 -8.15 7.76
CA LYS A 9 9.77 -8.03 8.35
C LYS A 9 8.92 -7.03 7.56
N LYS A 10 7.72 -7.45 7.18
CA LYS A 10 6.74 -6.59 6.51
C LYS A 10 6.24 -5.49 7.44
N LYS A 11 6.18 -4.26 6.94
CA LYS A 11 5.55 -3.13 7.64
C LYS A 11 4.04 -3.31 7.60
N LYS A 12 3.37 -3.19 8.77
CA LYS A 12 1.91 -3.18 8.83
C LYS A 12 1.42 -1.79 8.42
N VAL A 13 0.56 -1.75 7.42
CA VAL A 13 0.01 -0.52 6.84
C VAL A 13 -1.51 -0.56 6.83
N THR A 14 -2.12 0.62 6.73
CA THR A 14 -3.50 0.81 6.32
C THR A 14 -3.49 1.35 4.90
N ILE A 15 -4.40 0.86 4.06
CA ILE A 15 -4.61 1.36 2.70
C ILE A 15 -6.03 1.91 2.66
N GLU A 16 -6.14 3.17 2.27
CA GLU A 16 -7.41 3.86 2.03
C GLU A 16 -7.54 4.03 0.51
N VAL A 17 -8.69 3.64 -0.03
CA VAL A 17 -9.01 3.70 -1.46
C VAL A 17 -10.29 4.51 -1.62
N SER A 18 -10.25 5.51 -2.48
CA SER A 18 -11.41 6.34 -2.84
C SER A 18 -11.33 6.75 -4.31
N THR A 19 -12.33 7.51 -4.77
CA THR A 19 -12.30 8.15 -6.10
C THR A 19 -11.14 9.12 -6.27
N GLU A 20 -10.60 9.67 -5.17
CA GLU A 20 -9.41 10.54 -5.20
C GLU A 20 -8.12 9.75 -5.45
N GLY A 21 -8.10 8.45 -5.12
CA GLY A 21 -6.97 7.57 -5.34
C GLY A 21 -6.65 6.67 -4.16
N VAL A 22 -5.36 6.38 -3.99
CA VAL A 22 -4.86 5.45 -2.97
C VAL A 22 -3.91 6.16 -2.01
N LYS A 23 -4.18 6.02 -0.72
CA LYS A 23 -3.34 6.51 0.38
C LYS A 23 -2.89 5.33 1.25
N VAL A 24 -1.59 5.23 1.49
CA VAL A 24 -0.99 4.17 2.30
C VAL A 24 -0.32 4.78 3.52
N THR A 25 -0.71 4.35 4.71
CA THR A 25 -0.18 4.86 5.98
C THR A 25 0.37 3.74 6.86
N LEU A 26 1.40 4.04 7.66
CA LEU A 26 1.90 3.12 8.68
C LEU A 26 0.86 2.91 9.77
N ARG A 27 0.59 1.66 10.13
CA ARG A 27 -0.32 1.35 11.24
C ARG A 27 0.39 1.63 12.57
N LYS A 28 0.03 2.72 13.25
CA LYS A 28 0.51 3.03 14.61
C LYS A 28 -0.02 1.97 15.60
N LYS A 29 0.84 1.49 16.52
CA LYS A 29 0.37 0.80 17.74
C LYS A 29 -0.23 1.87 18.66
N LYS A 30 -1.40 1.60 19.28
CA LYS A 30 -2.04 2.50 20.25
C LYS A 30 -1.05 2.83 21.39
N LYS A 31 -0.35 3.96 21.32
CA LYS A 31 0.31 4.59 22.46
C LYS A 31 0.01 6.08 22.40
N ARG A 32 -0.57 6.56 23.51
CA ARG A 32 -1.01 7.89 23.94
C ARG A 32 -1.13 9.03 22.91
N ARG A 33 -2.31 9.67 23.00
CA ARG A 33 -2.71 10.97 22.41
C ARG A 33 -1.54 11.96 22.38
N HIS A 34 -0.99 12.20 21.20
CA HIS A 34 -0.29 13.45 20.90
C HIS A 34 -0.67 13.82 19.46
N TRP A 35 -1.29 14.99 19.32
CA TRP A 35 -1.77 15.57 18.07
C TRP A 35 -0.59 16.11 17.24
N ASN A 36 0.31 15.22 16.84
CA ASN A 36 1.19 15.49 15.71
C ASN A 36 0.62 14.70 14.52
N ASP A 37 -0.11 15.43 13.67
CA ASP A 37 -0.75 14.93 12.45
C ASP A 37 0.26 14.55 11.36
N ASP A 38 1.53 14.86 11.61
CA ASP A 38 2.59 14.67 10.63
C ASP A 38 3.24 13.27 10.69
N LYS A 39 3.19 12.62 9.53
CA LYS A 39 4.09 11.55 9.04
C LYS A 39 3.87 10.12 9.56
N SER A 40 2.72 9.57 9.19
CA SER A 40 2.59 8.12 8.92
C SER A 40 2.35 7.80 7.44
N LEU A 41 2.32 8.80 6.56
CA LEU A 41 2.10 8.62 5.12
C LEU A 41 3.31 7.97 4.44
N LEU A 42 3.07 6.86 3.74
CA LEU A 42 4.09 6.15 2.96
C LEU A 42 3.95 6.41 1.47
N LEU A 43 2.74 6.33 0.95
CA LEU A 43 2.42 6.51 -0.47
C LEU A 43 1.10 7.26 -0.60
N GLN A 44 1.01 8.16 -1.58
CA GLN A 44 -0.21 8.81 -1.99
C GLN A 44 -0.18 8.97 -3.50
N HIS A 45 -1.07 8.27 -4.20
CA HIS A 45 -1.20 8.37 -5.64
C HIS A 45 -2.63 8.73 -5.99
N PRO A 46 -2.85 9.86 -6.70
CA PRO A 46 -4.13 10.17 -7.30
C PRO A 46 -4.59 9.06 -8.25
N ILE A 47 -5.91 8.86 -8.39
CA ILE A 47 -6.46 7.75 -9.19
C ILE A 47 -5.93 7.75 -10.63
N TYR A 48 -5.81 8.92 -11.25
CA TYR A 48 -5.35 9.10 -12.63
C TYR A 48 -3.87 8.74 -12.85
N ARG A 49 -3.10 8.52 -11.77
CA ARG A 49 -1.69 8.06 -11.85
C ARG A 49 -1.54 6.55 -11.68
N ILE A 50 -2.61 5.82 -11.36
CA ILE A 50 -2.58 4.37 -11.18
C ILE A 50 -2.93 3.73 -12.53
N PHE A 51 -1.97 3.02 -13.12
CA PHE A 51 -2.10 2.47 -14.47
C PHE A 51 -2.52 1.01 -14.50
N TYR A 52 -2.19 0.27 -13.45
CA TYR A 52 -2.43 -1.17 -13.41
C TYR A 52 -2.67 -1.60 -11.98
N VAL A 53 -3.63 -2.50 -11.80
CA VAL A 53 -3.96 -3.15 -10.53
C VAL A 53 -4.15 -4.63 -10.80
N SER A 54 -3.52 -5.48 -10.00
CA SER A 54 -3.65 -6.93 -10.14
C SER A 54 -3.49 -7.65 -8.81
N HIS A 55 -3.82 -8.94 -8.82
CA HIS A 55 -3.54 -9.90 -7.77
C HIS A 55 -2.51 -10.93 -8.26
N ASP A 56 -1.83 -11.58 -7.32
CA ASP A 56 -0.95 -12.71 -7.60
C ASP A 56 -1.80 -13.94 -7.98
N SER A 57 -1.38 -14.68 -9.01
CA SER A 57 -2.15 -15.82 -9.53
C SER A 57 -2.18 -17.02 -8.59
N GLN A 58 -1.23 -17.12 -7.65
CA GLN A 58 -1.14 -18.23 -6.68
C GLN A 58 -1.60 -17.82 -5.28
N ASP A 59 -1.60 -16.52 -4.96
CA ASP A 59 -2.07 -16.00 -3.66
C ASP A 59 -2.91 -14.73 -3.85
N LEU A 60 -4.23 -14.90 -3.95
CA LEU A 60 -5.19 -13.79 -4.08
C LEU A 60 -5.15 -12.77 -2.93
N LYS A 61 -4.45 -13.05 -1.82
CA LYS A 61 -4.24 -12.05 -0.75
C LYS A 61 -3.09 -11.11 -1.09
N ILE A 62 -2.25 -11.45 -2.06
CA ILE A 62 -1.21 -10.57 -2.59
C ILE A 62 -1.79 -9.79 -3.74
N PHE A 63 -1.67 -8.48 -3.66
CA PHE A 63 -2.09 -7.57 -4.72
C PHE A 63 -1.07 -6.48 -4.89
N SER A 64 -1.05 -5.91 -6.08
CA SER A 64 -0.17 -4.79 -6.41
C SER A 64 -0.85 -3.78 -7.29
N TYR A 65 -0.34 -2.56 -7.24
CA TYR A 65 -0.64 -1.55 -8.25
C TYR A 65 0.65 -0.90 -8.75
N ILE A 66 0.60 -0.42 -10.00
CA ILE A 66 1.67 0.36 -10.61
C ILE A 66 1.17 1.79 -10.76
N ALA A 67 1.90 2.74 -10.22
CA ALA A 67 1.59 4.16 -10.34
C ALA A 67 2.79 4.97 -10.84
N ARG A 68 2.51 6.07 -11.57
CA ARG A 68 3.52 7.09 -11.86
C ARG A 68 3.86 7.83 -10.58
N ASP A 69 5.15 7.97 -10.29
CA ASP A 69 5.60 8.87 -9.25
C ASP A 69 5.31 10.32 -9.64
N GLY A 70 4.94 11.17 -8.66
CA GLY A 70 4.60 12.57 -8.95
C GLY A 70 5.81 13.44 -9.25
N ASN A 71 6.95 13.09 -8.65
CA ASN A 71 8.17 13.89 -8.66
C ASN A 71 9.22 13.33 -9.63
N SER A 72 8.96 12.17 -10.25
CA SER A 72 9.84 11.53 -11.21
C SER A 72 9.02 10.83 -12.30
N ASN A 73 9.59 10.64 -13.48
CA ASN A 73 8.94 9.87 -14.56
C ASN A 73 9.04 8.35 -14.36
N LEU A 74 9.30 7.90 -13.13
CA LEU A 74 9.43 6.50 -12.80
C LEU A 74 8.08 5.91 -12.38
N PHE A 75 7.90 4.64 -12.73
CA PHE A 75 6.75 3.85 -12.31
C PHE A 75 7.15 3.04 -11.08
N LYS A 76 6.30 3.07 -10.05
CA LYS A 76 6.50 2.30 -8.82
C LYS A 76 5.45 1.20 -8.73
N CYS A 77 5.91 -0.04 -8.60
CA CYS A 77 5.07 -1.17 -8.26
C CYS A 77 5.00 -1.32 -6.74
N ALA A 78 3.81 -1.13 -6.17
CA ALA A 78 3.57 -1.29 -4.75
C ALA A 78 2.89 -2.65 -4.50
N VAL A 79 3.56 -3.54 -3.75
CA VAL A 79 3.10 -4.92 -3.51
C VAL A 79 2.66 -5.08 -2.04
N PHE A 80 1.45 -5.58 -1.83
CA PHE A 80 0.83 -5.74 -0.52
C PHE A 80 0.37 -7.18 -0.30
N LYS A 81 0.22 -7.58 0.96
CA LYS A 81 -0.43 -8.85 1.34
C LYS A 81 -1.48 -8.58 2.42
N ALA A 82 -2.74 -8.92 2.12
CA ALA A 82 -3.85 -8.76 3.03
C ALA A 82 -3.78 -9.74 4.22
N ASN A 83 -4.17 -9.27 5.41
CA ASN A 83 -4.21 -10.10 6.62
C ASN A 83 -5.53 -10.88 6.78
N LYS A 84 -6.64 -10.38 6.22
CA LYS A 84 -7.96 -11.02 6.28
C LYS A 84 -8.28 -11.70 4.94
N LYS A 85 -9.17 -12.70 4.95
CA LYS A 85 -9.74 -13.24 3.70
C LYS A 85 -10.46 -12.10 2.97
N VAL A 86 -10.11 -11.91 1.70
CA VAL A 86 -10.80 -10.97 0.81
C VAL A 86 -12.21 -11.53 0.62
N ARG A 87 -13.24 -10.77 1.00
CA ARG A 87 -14.62 -11.01 0.57
C ARG A 87 -14.80 -10.15 -0.68
N LEU A 88 -14.90 -10.79 -1.84
CA LEU A 88 -15.41 -10.12 -3.02
C LEU A 88 -16.90 -9.86 -2.75
N LEU A 89 -17.35 -8.61 -2.94
CA LEU A 89 -18.77 -8.28 -2.98
C LEU A 89 -19.34 -8.76 -4.31
#